data_AF-A0A1J4YKQ0-F1
#
_entry.id   AF-A0A1J4YKQ0-F1
#
_cell.length_a   1.000
_cell.length_b   1.000
_cell.length_c   1.000
_cell.angle_alpha   90.00
_cell.angle_beta   90.00
_cell.angle_gamma   90.00
#
_symmetry.space_group_name_H-M   'P 1'
#
loop_
_entity.id
_entity.type
_entity.pdbx_description
1 polymer ?
#
loop_
_entity_poly.entity_id
_entity_poly.type
_entity_poly.pdbx_seq_one_letter_code
_entity_poly.pdbx_strand_id
1 'polypeptide(L)' 'MHQCKRVYAVFRLLYRNGVSQTGAWCTALSGKGWWRLSKTPAAHRAMNLEWFKDNGLQSLAERWLRYQQT' A
#
# COMPACT_ATOMS: atom_id res chain seq x y z
N MET A 1 4.47 -7.09 22.26
CA MET A 1 3.78 -7.20 20.96
C MET A 1 4.62 -6.53 19.87
N HIS A 2 5.16 -7.30 18.92
CA HIS A 2 5.87 -6.78 17.74
C HIS A 2 5.38 -7.54 16.48
N GLN A 3 4.06 -7.70 16.37
CA GLN A 3 3.41 -8.59 15.39
C GLN A 3 3.29 -7.99 13.98
N CYS A 4 3.47 -6.67 13.82
CA CYS A 4 3.22 -6.00 12.54
C CYS A 4 4.37 -6.09 11.52
N LYS A 5 5.51 -6.70 11.86
CA LYS A 5 6.74 -6.70 11.02
C LYS A 5 7.01 -8.03 10.30
N ARG A 6 6.07 -8.97 10.26
CA ARG A 6 6.33 -10.30 9.65
C ARG A 6 6.51 -10.16 8.15
N VAL A 7 7.67 -10.55 7.65
CA VAL A 7 8.01 -10.60 6.21
C VAL A 7 6.89 -11.23 5.40
N TYR A 8 6.36 -12.38 5.86
CA TYR A 8 5.30 -13.08 5.16
C TYR A 8 3.99 -12.29 5.08
N ALA A 9 3.67 -11.46 6.07
CA ALA A 9 2.48 -10.62 6.03
C ALA A 9 2.64 -9.50 4.98
N VAL A 10 3.82 -8.89 4.89
CA VAL A 10 4.14 -7.90 3.85
C VAL A 10 4.08 -8.55 2.47
N PHE A 11 4.71 -9.72 2.30
CA PHE A 11 4.63 -10.48 1.05
C PHE A 11 3.17 -10.77 0.65
N ARG A 12 2.38 -11.33 1.58
CA ARG A 12 0.98 -11.70 1.33
C ARG A 12 0.13 -10.48 0.96
N LEU A 13 0.35 -9.34 1.61
CA LEU A 13 -0.32 -8.09 1.27
C LEU A 13 0.02 -7.64 -0.15
N LEU A 14 1.32 -7.58 -0.50
CA LEU A 14 1.75 -7.14 -1.82
C LEU A 14 1.25 -8.07 -2.93
N TYR A 15 1.38 -9.39 -2.72
CA TYR A 15 1.00 -10.40 -3.69
C TYR A 15 -0.52 -10.44 -3.94
N ARG A 16 -1.33 -10.35 -2.88
CA ARG A 16 -2.80 -10.34 -3.01
C ARG A 16 -3.33 -9.11 -3.75
N ASN A 17 -2.59 -8.01 -3.73
CA ASN A 17 -2.96 -6.77 -4.43
C ASN A 17 -2.21 -6.60 -5.77
N GLY A 18 -1.84 -7.71 -6.41
CA GLY A 18 -1.38 -7.70 -7.82
C GLY A 18 0.10 -7.44 -8.05
N VAL A 19 0.94 -7.37 -7.00
CA VAL A 19 2.40 -7.35 -7.19
C VAL A 19 2.89 -8.74 -7.58
N SER A 20 3.83 -8.82 -8.54
CA SER A 20 4.45 -10.10 -8.91
C SER A 20 5.09 -10.78 -7.69
N GLN A 21 5.05 -12.12 -7.65
CA GLN A 21 5.58 -12.89 -6.52
C GLN A 21 7.02 -12.52 -6.18
N THR A 22 7.89 -12.40 -7.21
CA THR A 22 9.29 -11.98 -7.06
C THR A 22 9.39 -10.57 -6.48
N GLY A 23 8.62 -9.61 -7.00
CA GLY A 23 8.63 -8.22 -6.52
C GLY A 23 8.14 -8.10 -5.07
N ALA A 24 7.14 -8.89 -4.69
CA ALA A 24 6.62 -8.96 -3.34
C ALA A 24 7.69 -9.51 -2.36
N TRP A 25 8.37 -10.60 -2.72
CA TRP A 25 9.46 -11.16 -1.90
C TRP A 25 10.64 -10.21 -1.77
N CYS A 26 11.12 -9.64 -2.88
CA CYS A 26 12.22 -8.66 -2.87
C CYS A 26 11.91 -7.48 -1.93
N THR A 27 10.68 -6.97 -1.95
CA THR A 27 10.28 -5.84 -1.10
C THR A 27 10.17 -6.26 0.36
N ALA A 28 9.51 -7.39 0.63
CA ALA A 28 9.30 -7.92 1.97
C ALA A 28 10.61 -8.30 2.69
N LEU A 29 11.59 -8.82 1.94
CA LEU A 29 12.89 -9.26 2.47
C LEU A 29 13.97 -8.16 2.49
N SER A 30 13.70 -6.97 1.94
CA SER A 30 14.73 -5.91 1.78
C SER A 30 15.30 -5.36 3.10
N GLY A 31 14.69 -5.68 4.25
CA GLY A 31 15.11 -5.22 5.57
C GLY A 31 14.99 -3.71 5.79
N LYS A 32 14.42 -2.96 4.83
CA LYS A 32 14.26 -1.51 4.94
C LYS A 32 13.16 -1.14 5.92
N GLY A 33 13.31 0.01 6.58
CA GLY A 33 12.28 0.56 7.45
C GLY A 33 10.99 0.89 6.69
N TRP A 34 9.86 0.90 7.39
CA TRP A 34 8.52 1.02 6.78
C TRP A 34 8.34 2.29 5.96
N TRP A 35 8.89 3.42 6.43
CA TRP A 35 8.86 4.68 5.70
C TRP A 35 9.59 4.61 4.36
N ARG A 36 10.64 3.80 4.26
CA ARG A 36 11.34 3.58 3.00
C ARG A 36 10.58 2.60 2.11
N LEU A 37 9.94 1.59 2.71
CA LEU A 37 9.11 0.62 1.99
C LEU A 37 7.85 1.25 1.39
N SER A 38 7.24 2.23 2.06
CA SER A 38 6.04 2.90 1.55
C SER A 38 6.27 3.60 0.22
N LYS A 39 7.50 4.06 -0.05
CA LYS A 39 7.90 4.70 -1.32
C LYS A 39 8.33 3.72 -2.41
N THR A 40 8.23 2.41 -2.19
CA THR A 40 8.65 1.42 -3.20
C THR A 40 7.59 1.27 -4.29
N PRO A 41 7.98 0.97 -5.54
CA PRO A 41 7.03 0.68 -6.61
C PRO A 41 6.08 -0.49 -6.28
N ALA A 42 6.54 -1.48 -5.52
CA ALA A 42 5.70 -2.58 -5.07
C ALA A 42 4.59 -2.10 -4.12
N ALA A 43 4.93 -1.23 -3.16
CA ALA A 43 3.94 -0.65 -2.26
C ALA A 43 2.91 0.20 -3.01
N HIS A 44 3.34 1.04 -3.95
CA HIS A 44 2.42 1.88 -4.75
C HIS A 44 1.49 1.06 -5.66
N ARG A 45 1.98 -0.06 -6.21
CA ARG A 45 1.14 -0.97 -7.00
C ARG A 45 0.14 -1.71 -6.13
N ALA A 46 0.57 -2.22 -4.98
CA ALA A 46 -0.28 -2.97 -4.06
C ALA A 46 -1.33 -2.10 -3.37
N MET A 47 -1.01 -0.84 -3.08
CA MET A 47 -1.88 0.09 -2.35
C MET A 47 -2.06 1.34 -3.20
N ASN A 48 -2.68 1.16 -4.36
CA ASN A 48 -3.05 2.27 -5.24
C ASN A 48 -4.26 3.05 -4.66
N LEU A 49 -4.69 4.11 -5.34
CA LEU A 49 -5.84 4.92 -4.88
C LEU A 49 -7.14 4.12 -4.78
N GLU A 50 -7.35 3.14 -5.67
CA GLU A 50 -8.53 2.26 -5.64
C GLU A 50 -8.53 1.40 -4.38
N TRP A 51 -7.40 0.78 -4.05
CA TRP A 51 -7.23 0.02 -2.83
C TRP A 51 -7.59 0.86 -1.59
N PHE A 52 -7.13 2.11 -1.54
CA PHE A 52 -7.49 3.02 -0.44
C PHE A 52 -8.99 3.32 -0.39
N LYS A 53 -9.63 3.55 -1.55
CA LYS A 53 -11.09 3.75 -1.65
C LYS A 53 -11.87 2.53 -1.19
N ASP A 54 -11.45 1.33 -1.58
CA ASP A 54 -12.07 0.06 -1.18
C ASP A 54 -11.95 -0.20 0.32
N ASN A 55 -10.88 0.31 0.95
CA ASN A 55 -10.70 0.27 2.40
C ASN A 55 -11.42 1.42 3.14
N GLY A 56 -12.26 2.19 2.43
CA GLY A 56 -13.09 3.25 3.00
C GLY A 56 -12.39 4.61 3.14
N LEU A 57 -11.18 4.77 2.61
CA LEU A 57 -10.48 6.06 2.64
C LEU A 57 -11.02 6.99 1.56
N GLN A 58 -11.59 8.12 1.98
CA GLN A 58 -12.10 9.14 1.06
C GLN A 58 -10.99 10.08 0.59
N SER A 59 -10.97 10.39 -0.70
CA SER A 59 -10.05 11.37 -1.26
C SER A 59 -10.42 12.79 -0.80
N LEU A 60 -9.48 13.45 -0.13
CA LEU A 60 -9.64 14.84 0.30
C LEU A 60 -9.80 15.78 -0.91
N ALA A 61 -9.05 15.53 -1.99
CA ALA A 61 -9.14 16.34 -3.20
C ALA A 61 -10.52 16.25 -3.84
N GLU A 62 -11.09 15.03 -3.96
CA GLU A 62 -12.44 14.83 -4.48
C GLU A 62 -13.50 15.49 -3.59
N ARG A 63 -13.34 15.38 -2.26
CA ARG A 63 -14.22 16.05 -1.31
C ARG A 63 -14.14 17.57 -1.43
N TRP A 64 -12.95 18.13 -1.56
CA TRP A 64 -12.76 19.57 -1.70
C TRP A 64 -13.36 20.11 -3.01
N LEU A 65 -13.17 19.40 -4.13
CA LEU A 65 -13.78 19.76 -5.41
C LEU A 65 -15.31 19.77 -5.36
N ARG A 66 -15.91 18.82 -4.62
CA ARG A 66 -17.36 18.80 -4.40
C ARG A 66 -17.87 20.07 -3.72
N TYR A 67 -17.15 20.60 -2.74
CA TYR A 67 -17.52 21.84 -2.05
C TYR A 67 -17.38 23.09 -2.92
N GLN A 68 -16.50 23.08 -3.93
CA GLN A 68 -16.30 24.23 -4.83
C GLN A 68 -17.40 24.35 -5.90
N GLN A 69 -18.24 23.33 -6.07
CA GLN A 69 -19.33 23.30 -7.07
C GLN A 69 -20.69 23.73 -6.51
N THR A 70 -20.80 23.87 -5.18
CA THR A 70 -21.94 24.43 -4.45
C THR A 70 -21.69 25.88 -4.11
#